data_AF-E0PEN6-F1
#
_entry.id   AF-E0PEN6-F1
#
_cell.length_a   1.000
_cell.length_b   1.000
_cell.length_c   1.000
_cell.angle_alpha   90.00
_cell.angle_beta   90.00
_cell.angle_gamma   90.00
#
_symmetry.space_group_name_H-M   'P 1'
#
loop_
_entity.id
_entity.type
_entity.pdbx_description
1 polymer ?
#
loop_
_entity_poly.entity_id
_entity_poly.type
_entity_poly.pdbx_seq_one_letter_code
_entity_poly.pdbx_strand_id
1 'polypeptide(L)'
;MSKLKTALLSTVVLGATCLSHPVFADQQGNAIVSKTNFDSASKTFEVTAQQSDNGKAIKGISVAIWSEENGQDDLKWYTNSNVSGGKVKVQFNLANHGNRAGNYITHIYTNYTDGSCSGVALENTKINPKAPQISVKNGAIQMTTDIYAPSNGQIKYAVWSEENDQDDLRWYEDSGKGITQADLKNHNGYGRYFVHTYLSQGGKMIGINGQDIVINKQEVSYQINKVNDTTYDVLVTNVPEYITSIAVPAWSNANGQDDIKWYTTTKVDNGTYKAQINLANHGYASGDYSVHIYGQNAITNNFEGLKGTSGFRADNVPNQNATPTPRITTYINETNTYPVGQCTWAVKSLAPWIPNWLGNAGGWATNARAKGFRTGSTPRVGAIAVWPNDGDGYGHVAYVTDVASNTRIQVKESNYAGNQYIANFRGWFNPLDSFWGGSVTYIYPD
;
A
#
# COMPACT_ATOMS: atom_id res chain seq x y z
N MET A 1 -43.31 -33.74 35.42
CA MET A 1 -44.28 -33.15 36.35
C MET A 1 -44.89 -31.92 35.71
N SER A 2 -46.06 -32.10 35.09
CA SER A 2 -46.91 -31.04 34.58
C SER A 2 -47.61 -30.33 35.73
N LYS A 3 -47.71 -28.99 35.69
CA LYS A 3 -48.76 -28.26 36.42
C LYS A 3 -49.59 -27.44 35.44
N LEU A 4 -50.76 -28.00 35.15
CA LEU A 4 -51.95 -27.29 34.68
C LEU A 4 -52.27 -26.12 35.63
N LYS A 5 -52.71 -25.01 35.06
CA LYS A 5 -53.77 -24.20 35.66
C LYS A 5 -54.92 -24.08 34.66
N THR A 6 -56.02 -24.69 35.06
CA THR A 6 -57.35 -24.66 34.46
C THR A 6 -58.03 -23.34 34.82
N ALA A 7 -58.73 -22.73 33.86
CA ALA A 7 -59.93 -21.95 34.14
C ALA A 7 -60.95 -22.21 33.00
N LEU A 8 -62.07 -22.83 33.38
CA LEU A 8 -63.27 -23.06 32.58
C LEU A 8 -64.07 -21.77 32.41
N LEU A 9 -64.75 -21.61 31.27
CA LEU A 9 -66.23 -21.50 31.12
C LEU A 9 -66.51 -21.37 29.60
N SER A 10 -67.10 -22.38 28.94
CA SER A 10 -68.54 -22.61 28.72
C SER A 10 -69.05 -22.08 27.36
N THR A 11 -69.23 -23.03 26.43
CA THR A 11 -70.32 -23.24 25.42
C THR A 11 -71.41 -22.15 25.31
N VAL A 12 -71.91 -21.69 24.14
CA VAL A 12 -72.52 -22.43 23.00
C VAL A 12 -72.48 -21.59 21.69
N VAL A 13 -72.45 -22.33 20.57
CA VAL A 13 -72.64 -21.98 19.14
C VAL A 13 -73.72 -20.94 18.83
N LEU A 14 -73.41 -19.97 17.94
CA LEU A 14 -74.37 -19.48 16.95
C LEU A 14 -73.61 -19.03 15.69
N GLY A 15 -73.85 -19.73 14.58
CA GLY A 15 -73.48 -19.26 13.25
C GLY A 15 -74.27 -18.00 12.95
N ALA A 16 -73.59 -16.86 12.92
CA ALA A 16 -74.07 -15.66 12.29
C ALA A 16 -72.98 -15.22 11.32
N THR A 17 -73.20 -15.51 10.04
CA THR A 17 -72.59 -14.76 8.94
C THR A 17 -73.03 -13.32 9.07
N CYS A 18 -72.33 -12.53 9.89
CA CYS A 18 -72.39 -11.09 9.80
C CYS A 18 -71.64 -10.70 8.53
N LEU A 19 -72.40 -10.50 7.45
CA LEU A 19 -72.05 -9.60 6.37
C LEU A 19 -71.88 -8.20 6.96
N SER A 20 -70.76 -7.94 7.63
CA SER A 20 -70.29 -6.58 7.82
C SER A 20 -69.82 -6.12 6.45
N HIS A 21 -70.73 -5.47 5.73
CA HIS A 21 -70.40 -4.66 4.58
C HIS A 21 -69.32 -3.67 5.03
N PRO A 22 -68.08 -3.73 4.53
CA PRO A 22 -67.24 -2.55 4.62
C PRO A 22 -68.02 -1.42 3.95
N VAL A 23 -68.13 -0.29 4.65
CA VAL A 23 -68.54 0.97 4.02
C VAL A 23 -67.44 1.31 3.01
N PHE A 24 -67.60 0.83 1.78
CA PHE A 24 -66.83 1.29 0.64
C PHE A 24 -67.37 2.67 0.27
N ALA A 25 -66.76 3.71 0.85
CA ALA A 25 -66.78 5.01 0.21
C ALA A 25 -65.94 4.90 -1.09
N ASP A 26 -66.63 4.69 -2.21
CA ASP A 26 -66.23 4.97 -3.59
C ASP A 26 -64.73 4.90 -3.96
N GLN A 27 -64.11 3.73 -3.81
CA GLN A 27 -62.78 3.42 -4.38
C GLN A 27 -62.86 2.61 -5.69
N GLN A 28 -64.05 2.40 -6.24
CA GLN A 28 -64.31 1.43 -7.30
C GLN A 28 -63.68 1.77 -8.67
N GLY A 29 -63.02 2.94 -8.81
CA GLY A 29 -62.33 3.39 -10.03
C GLY A 29 -60.84 3.72 -9.89
N ASN A 30 -60.24 3.58 -8.70
CA ASN A 30 -58.84 3.94 -8.46
C ASN A 30 -57.87 2.77 -8.73
N ALA A 31 -56.60 3.08 -8.98
CA ALA A 31 -55.55 2.10 -9.20
C ALA A 31 -55.28 1.23 -7.96
N ILE A 32 -54.99 -0.04 -8.17
CA ILE A 32 -54.47 -0.96 -7.16
C ILE A 32 -53.00 -0.62 -6.94
N VAL A 33 -52.66 -0.23 -5.70
CA VAL A 33 -51.28 0.09 -5.32
C VAL A 33 -50.66 -1.05 -4.54
N SER A 34 -49.39 -1.33 -4.79
CA SER A 34 -48.65 -2.39 -4.09
C SER A 34 -47.18 -2.00 -3.91
N LYS A 35 -46.54 -2.58 -2.89
CA LYS A 35 -45.11 -2.41 -2.61
C LYS A 35 -44.46 -3.78 -2.43
N THR A 36 -43.26 -3.98 -2.99
CA THR A 36 -42.48 -5.19 -2.74
C THR A 36 -41.77 -5.11 -1.39
N ASN A 37 -41.35 -6.27 -0.86
CA ASN A 37 -40.44 -6.29 0.28
C ASN A 37 -39.12 -5.57 -0.07
N PHE A 38 -38.45 -5.03 0.96
CA PHE A 38 -37.12 -4.48 0.82
C PHE A 38 -36.10 -5.59 0.57
N ASP A 39 -35.32 -5.44 -0.50
CA ASP A 39 -34.19 -6.30 -0.81
C ASP A 39 -32.92 -5.68 -0.23
N SER A 40 -32.35 -6.33 0.79
CA SER A 40 -31.14 -5.88 1.47
C SER A 40 -29.85 -5.97 0.62
N ALA A 41 -29.84 -6.76 -0.46
CA ALA A 41 -28.69 -6.87 -1.35
C ALA A 41 -28.64 -5.70 -2.34
N SER A 42 -29.75 -5.42 -3.02
CA SER A 42 -29.85 -4.27 -3.93
C SER A 42 -30.15 -2.95 -3.21
N LYS A 43 -30.60 -3.01 -1.96
CA LYS A 43 -31.05 -1.88 -1.13
C LYS A 43 -32.24 -1.13 -1.74
N THR A 44 -33.16 -1.86 -2.36
CA THR A 44 -34.31 -1.29 -3.06
C THR A 44 -35.63 -1.95 -2.65
N PHE A 45 -36.74 -1.27 -2.94
CA PHE A 45 -38.06 -1.87 -3.09
C PHE A 45 -38.80 -1.16 -4.23
N GLU A 46 -39.79 -1.82 -4.82
CA GLU A 46 -40.61 -1.26 -5.89
C GLU A 46 -41.99 -0.86 -5.36
N VAL A 47 -42.46 0.32 -5.76
CA VAL A 47 -43.85 0.76 -5.57
C VAL A 47 -44.53 0.77 -6.93
N THR A 48 -45.69 0.14 -7.01
CA THR A 48 -46.46 -0.03 -8.24
C THR A 48 -47.86 0.56 -8.07
N ALA A 49 -48.35 1.22 -9.13
CA ALA A 49 -49.77 1.42 -9.35
C ALA A 49 -50.20 0.63 -10.59
N GLN A 50 -51.26 -0.15 -10.45
CA GLN A 50 -51.88 -0.95 -11.50
C GLN A 50 -53.30 -0.45 -11.72
N GLN A 51 -53.65 -0.14 -12.97
CA GLN A 51 -55.02 0.21 -13.33
C GLN A 51 -55.95 -0.99 -13.02
N SER A 52 -57.04 -0.72 -12.33
CA SER A 52 -58.10 -1.68 -12.01
C SER A 52 -58.94 -2.03 -13.24
N ASP A 53 -59.63 -3.16 -13.22
CA ASP A 53 -60.58 -3.53 -14.26
C ASP A 53 -61.72 -2.49 -14.30
N ASN A 54 -61.84 -1.74 -15.41
CA ASN A 54 -62.69 -0.55 -15.56
C ASN A 54 -62.26 0.71 -14.77
N GLY A 55 -61.04 0.71 -14.22
CA GLY A 55 -60.46 1.86 -13.54
C GLY A 55 -60.00 2.96 -14.50
N LYS A 56 -59.79 4.16 -13.95
CA LYS A 56 -59.30 5.32 -14.71
C LYS A 56 -57.92 5.05 -15.32
N ALA A 57 -57.68 5.53 -16.54
CA ALA A 57 -56.38 5.43 -17.18
C ALA A 57 -55.32 6.24 -16.42
N ILE A 58 -54.23 5.59 -16.03
CA ILE A 58 -53.14 6.21 -15.28
C ILE A 58 -52.32 7.09 -16.22
N LYS A 59 -51.97 8.30 -15.77
CA LYS A 59 -51.02 9.22 -16.43
C LYS A 59 -49.60 9.09 -15.85
N GLY A 60 -49.50 8.78 -14.56
CA GLY A 60 -48.24 8.58 -13.86
C GLY A 60 -48.42 8.56 -12.35
N ILE A 61 -47.33 8.36 -11.62
CA ILE A 61 -47.31 8.36 -10.15
C ILE A 61 -46.24 9.32 -9.62
N SER A 62 -46.54 9.89 -8.46
CA SER A 62 -45.58 10.58 -7.59
C SER A 62 -45.59 9.86 -6.24
N VAL A 63 -44.43 9.41 -5.77
CA VAL A 63 -44.31 8.66 -4.51
C VAL A 63 -43.39 9.42 -3.56
N ALA A 64 -43.92 9.85 -2.42
CA ALA A 64 -43.16 10.45 -1.34
C ALA A 64 -42.68 9.35 -0.38
N ILE A 65 -41.38 9.32 -0.11
CA ILE A 65 -40.75 8.37 0.80
C ILE A 65 -39.81 9.12 1.73
N TRP A 66 -39.89 8.83 3.03
CA TRP A 66 -39.04 9.40 4.08
C TRP A 66 -38.89 8.41 5.23
N SER A 67 -37.81 8.53 6.00
CA SER A 67 -37.62 7.83 7.27
C SER A 67 -38.40 8.52 8.38
N GLU A 68 -39.06 7.76 9.24
CA GLU A 68 -39.81 8.30 10.39
C GLU A 68 -38.89 8.97 11.42
N GLU A 69 -37.62 8.53 11.49
CA GLU A 69 -36.63 9.04 12.41
C GLU A 69 -36.30 10.52 12.14
N ASN A 70 -36.72 11.40 13.04
CA ASN A 70 -36.64 12.87 12.94
C ASN A 70 -37.68 13.55 12.02
N GLY A 71 -38.78 12.85 11.69
CA GLY A 71 -39.91 13.44 10.99
C GLY A 71 -39.83 13.23 9.48
N GLN A 72 -39.84 14.30 8.69
CA GLN A 72 -39.75 14.24 7.21
C GLN A 72 -38.45 14.90 6.71
N ASP A 73 -37.38 14.85 7.50
CA ASP A 73 -36.11 15.52 7.22
C ASP A 73 -35.40 14.99 5.98
N ASP A 74 -35.66 13.72 5.61
CA ASP A 74 -35.09 13.07 4.43
C ASP A 74 -36.12 12.77 3.32
N LEU A 75 -37.26 13.48 3.31
CA LEU A 75 -38.31 13.24 2.34
C LEU A 75 -37.85 13.42 0.90
N LYS A 76 -38.13 12.40 0.08
CA LYS A 76 -37.86 12.39 -1.36
C LYS A 76 -39.06 11.97 -2.17
N TRP A 77 -39.24 12.67 -3.29
CA TRP A 77 -40.26 12.36 -4.29
C TRP A 77 -39.66 11.56 -5.44
N TYR A 78 -40.31 10.46 -5.77
CA TYR A 78 -40.00 9.58 -6.89
C TYR A 78 -41.16 9.66 -7.89
N THR A 79 -40.89 10.06 -9.13
CA THR A 79 -41.95 10.23 -10.14
C THR A 79 -41.71 9.32 -11.34
N ASN A 80 -42.78 8.79 -11.92
CA ASN A 80 -42.73 8.07 -13.19
C ASN A 80 -44.05 8.22 -13.95
N SER A 81 -43.98 8.53 -15.25
CA SER A 81 -45.12 8.66 -16.16
C SER A 81 -45.09 7.63 -17.30
N ASN A 82 -44.14 6.70 -17.29
CA ASN A 82 -44.05 5.64 -18.28
C ASN A 82 -45.03 4.51 -17.93
N VAL A 83 -46.25 4.62 -18.44
CA VAL A 83 -47.31 3.65 -18.23
C VAL A 83 -47.26 2.57 -19.31
N SER A 84 -47.18 1.30 -18.92
CA SER A 84 -47.19 0.16 -19.85
C SER A 84 -48.11 -0.94 -19.31
N GLY A 85 -49.05 -1.41 -20.13
CA GLY A 85 -50.06 -2.39 -19.69
C GLY A 85 -50.92 -1.90 -18.51
N GLY A 86 -51.21 -0.59 -18.45
CA GLY A 86 -51.92 0.03 -17.32
C GLY A 86 -51.11 0.07 -16.01
N LYS A 87 -49.81 -0.25 -16.06
CA LYS A 87 -48.92 -0.33 -14.91
C LYS A 87 -47.88 0.77 -14.95
N VAL A 88 -47.58 1.36 -13.79
CA VAL A 88 -46.45 2.28 -13.59
C VAL A 88 -45.77 1.98 -12.27
N LYS A 89 -44.44 2.18 -12.24
CA LYS A 89 -43.58 1.74 -11.15
C LYS A 89 -42.55 2.80 -10.80
N VAL A 90 -42.19 2.91 -9.53
CA VAL A 90 -40.97 3.59 -9.10
C VAL A 90 -40.15 2.65 -8.23
N GLN A 91 -38.83 2.75 -8.33
CA GLN A 91 -37.91 2.02 -7.48
C GLN A 91 -37.34 2.97 -6.43
N PHE A 92 -37.58 2.64 -5.16
CA PHE A 92 -36.88 3.26 -4.05
C PHE A 92 -35.43 2.73 -4.00
N ASN A 93 -34.48 3.59 -3.65
CA ASN A 93 -33.11 3.19 -3.38
C ASN A 93 -32.61 3.83 -2.09
N LEU A 94 -32.18 3.01 -1.12
CA LEU A 94 -31.74 3.47 0.19
C LEU A 94 -30.53 4.42 0.12
N ALA A 95 -29.71 4.33 -0.94
CA ALA A 95 -28.60 5.25 -1.15
C ALA A 95 -29.05 6.70 -1.25
N ASN A 96 -30.27 6.95 -1.76
CA ASN A 96 -30.86 8.28 -1.79
C ASN A 96 -31.16 8.81 -0.37
N HIS A 97 -31.26 7.93 0.62
CA HIS A 97 -31.52 8.26 2.02
C HIS A 97 -30.27 8.01 2.89
N GLY A 98 -29.08 8.11 2.28
CA GLY A 98 -27.80 7.97 2.98
C GLY A 98 -27.46 6.55 3.41
N ASN A 99 -28.12 5.53 2.87
CA ASN A 99 -27.99 4.12 3.30
C ASN A 99 -28.33 3.90 4.78
N ARG A 100 -29.18 4.73 5.38
CA ARG A 100 -29.55 4.60 6.79
C ARG A 100 -30.66 3.57 6.97
N ALA A 101 -30.54 2.72 7.98
CA ALA A 101 -31.68 1.94 8.45
C ALA A 101 -32.76 2.87 9.03
N GLY A 102 -33.98 2.37 9.17
CA GLY A 102 -35.07 3.18 9.70
C GLY A 102 -36.45 2.60 9.40
N ASN A 103 -37.50 3.29 9.84
CA ASN A 103 -38.86 2.98 9.45
C ASN A 103 -39.29 3.89 8.30
N TYR A 104 -39.38 3.39 7.08
CA TYR A 104 -39.67 4.20 5.91
C TYR A 104 -41.16 4.25 5.60
N ILE A 105 -41.71 5.46 5.61
CA ILE A 105 -43.10 5.76 5.25
C ILE A 105 -43.19 5.96 3.74
N THR A 106 -44.27 5.48 3.11
CA THR A 106 -44.46 5.55 1.65
C THR A 106 -45.86 6.02 1.32
N HIS A 107 -45.98 7.20 0.71
CA HIS A 107 -47.25 7.71 0.18
C HIS A 107 -47.18 7.76 -1.34
N ILE A 108 -48.14 7.15 -2.01
CA ILE A 108 -48.26 7.16 -3.48
C ILE A 108 -49.43 8.04 -3.90
N TYR A 109 -49.20 8.87 -4.91
CA TYR A 109 -50.18 9.73 -5.55
C TYR A 109 -50.28 9.33 -7.02
N THR A 110 -51.41 8.75 -7.41
CA THR A 110 -51.69 8.33 -8.79
C THR A 110 -52.44 9.44 -9.50
N ASN A 111 -51.82 9.98 -10.55
CA ASN A 111 -52.43 10.97 -11.43
C ASN A 111 -53.07 10.26 -12.62
N TYR A 112 -54.31 10.61 -12.94
CA TYR A 112 -55.06 10.01 -14.05
C TYR A 112 -55.13 10.96 -15.26
N THR A 113 -55.47 10.41 -16.42
CA THR A 113 -55.57 11.18 -17.67
C THR A 113 -56.77 12.15 -17.68
N ASP A 114 -57.78 11.90 -16.85
CA ASP A 114 -58.95 12.77 -16.65
C ASP A 114 -58.64 14.00 -15.76
N GLY A 115 -57.40 14.14 -15.29
CA GLY A 115 -56.95 15.24 -14.42
C GLY A 115 -57.14 15.01 -12.93
N SER A 116 -57.82 13.93 -12.52
CA SER A 116 -57.97 13.57 -11.10
C SER A 116 -56.70 12.96 -10.51
N CYS A 117 -56.60 12.98 -9.18
CA CYS A 117 -55.48 12.40 -8.41
C CYS A 117 -56.00 11.64 -7.19
N SER A 118 -55.42 10.47 -6.91
CA SER A 118 -55.73 9.66 -5.72
C SER A 118 -54.46 9.42 -4.92
N GLY A 119 -54.50 9.69 -3.61
CA GLY A 119 -53.41 9.42 -2.67
C GLY A 119 -53.69 8.20 -1.81
N VAL A 120 -52.68 7.34 -1.61
CA VAL A 120 -52.75 6.17 -0.72
C VAL A 120 -51.48 6.10 0.14
N ALA A 121 -51.65 5.96 1.45
CA ALA A 121 -50.57 5.61 2.36
C ALA A 121 -50.39 4.08 2.37
N LEU A 122 -49.18 3.61 2.08
CA LEU A 122 -48.84 2.19 2.13
C LEU A 122 -48.25 1.84 3.50
N GLU A 123 -48.27 0.56 3.87
CA GLU A 123 -47.63 0.07 5.09
C GLU A 123 -46.16 0.50 5.18
N ASN A 124 -45.65 0.80 6.37
CA ASN A 124 -44.27 1.24 6.55
C ASN A 124 -43.28 0.09 6.28
N THR A 125 -42.11 0.42 5.73
CA THR A 125 -41.02 -0.55 5.52
C THR A 125 -39.98 -0.39 6.62
N LYS A 126 -39.90 -1.33 7.56
CA LYS A 126 -38.82 -1.36 8.53
C LYS A 126 -37.55 -1.92 7.90
N ILE A 127 -36.49 -1.12 7.86
CA ILE A 127 -35.14 -1.51 7.43
C ILE A 127 -34.26 -1.55 8.67
N ASN A 128 -33.58 -2.66 8.89
CA ASN A 128 -32.66 -2.84 10.02
C ASN A 128 -31.21 -2.57 9.57
N PRO A 129 -30.33 -2.09 10.47
CA PRO A 129 -28.90 -2.03 10.18
C PRO A 129 -28.37 -3.42 9.83
N LYS A 130 -27.43 -3.47 8.89
CA LYS A 130 -26.86 -4.76 8.46
C LYS A 130 -25.70 -5.13 9.37
N ALA A 131 -25.63 -6.42 9.71
CA ALA A 131 -24.48 -6.97 10.42
C ALA A 131 -23.19 -6.69 9.63
N PRO A 132 -22.11 -6.25 10.30
CA PRO A 132 -20.87 -5.94 9.62
C PRO A 132 -20.23 -7.22 9.07
N GLN A 133 -19.45 -7.08 8.01
CA GLN A 133 -18.41 -8.03 7.66
C GLN A 133 -17.16 -7.71 8.50
N ILE A 134 -16.48 -8.74 9.01
CA ILE A 134 -15.26 -8.58 9.80
C ILE A 134 -14.04 -9.13 9.07
N SER A 135 -12.90 -8.44 9.18
CA SER A 135 -11.62 -8.87 8.62
C SER A 135 -10.46 -8.24 9.40
N VAL A 136 -9.26 -8.80 9.31
CA VAL A 136 -8.05 -8.13 9.82
C VAL A 136 -7.45 -7.30 8.69
N LYS A 137 -7.22 -6.00 8.93
CA LYS A 137 -6.54 -5.10 7.99
C LYS A 137 -5.71 -4.09 8.73
N ASN A 138 -4.47 -3.88 8.27
CA ASN A 138 -3.57 -2.84 8.79
C ASN A 138 -3.44 -2.86 10.33
N GLY A 139 -3.30 -4.03 10.93
CA GLY A 139 -3.15 -4.16 12.39
C GLY A 139 -4.43 -3.94 13.21
N ALA A 140 -5.61 -3.98 12.59
CA ALA A 140 -6.89 -3.81 13.27
C ALA A 140 -7.91 -4.85 12.81
N ILE A 141 -8.88 -5.17 13.68
CA ILE A 141 -10.12 -5.82 13.27
C ILE A 141 -11.00 -4.74 12.63
N GLN A 142 -11.25 -4.87 11.34
CA GLN A 142 -12.09 -3.97 10.56
C GLN A 142 -13.51 -4.53 10.45
N MET A 143 -14.48 -3.78 10.96
CA MET A 143 -15.91 -4.00 10.75
C MET A 143 -16.38 -3.13 9.58
N THR A 144 -17.07 -3.72 8.60
CA THR A 144 -17.61 -3.01 7.42
C THR A 144 -19.10 -3.29 7.23
N THR A 145 -19.93 -2.25 7.14
CA THR A 145 -21.37 -2.37 6.87
C THR A 145 -21.81 -1.38 5.79
N ASP A 146 -22.86 -1.72 5.05
CA ASP A 146 -23.40 -0.93 3.92
C ASP A 146 -24.86 -0.49 4.12
N ILE A 147 -25.43 -0.77 5.31
CA ILE A 147 -26.69 -0.23 5.82
C ILE A 147 -26.45 0.25 7.26
N TYR A 148 -26.42 1.57 7.43
CA TYR A 148 -25.98 2.25 8.65
C TYR A 148 -27.08 2.35 9.71
N ALA A 149 -26.72 2.92 10.86
CA ALA A 149 -27.69 3.25 11.89
C ALA A 149 -28.77 4.25 11.37
N PRO A 150 -29.99 4.21 11.93
CA PRO A 150 -30.96 5.29 11.75
C PRO A 150 -30.41 6.63 12.24
N SER A 151 -31.00 7.74 11.76
CA SER A 151 -30.56 9.11 12.06
C SER A 151 -30.52 9.47 13.54
N ASN A 152 -31.34 8.81 14.37
CA ASN A 152 -31.42 8.98 15.82
C ASN A 152 -30.76 7.82 16.61
N GLY A 153 -29.89 7.05 15.98
CA GLY A 153 -29.17 5.93 16.59
C GLY A 153 -27.71 5.84 16.16
N GLN A 154 -26.97 4.93 16.79
CA GLN A 154 -25.56 4.69 16.50
C GLN A 154 -25.25 3.20 16.59
N ILE A 155 -24.50 2.66 15.63
CA ILE A 155 -23.97 1.29 15.74
C ILE A 155 -22.76 1.34 16.69
N LYS A 156 -22.67 0.37 17.59
CA LYS A 156 -21.52 0.16 18.47
C LYS A 156 -21.06 -1.30 18.40
N TYR A 157 -19.75 -1.50 18.53
CA TYR A 157 -19.10 -2.80 18.53
C TYR A 157 -18.42 -3.03 19.87
N ALA A 158 -18.75 -4.12 20.56
CA ALA A 158 -17.96 -4.62 21.67
C ALA A 158 -16.98 -5.66 21.12
N VAL A 159 -15.68 -5.42 21.33
CA VAL A 159 -14.60 -6.29 20.83
C VAL A 159 -13.75 -6.74 22.01
N TRP A 160 -13.43 -8.03 22.07
CA TRP A 160 -12.55 -8.63 23.08
C TRP A 160 -11.89 -9.89 22.53
N SER A 161 -10.76 -10.28 23.11
CA SER A 161 -10.10 -11.56 22.81
C SER A 161 -10.59 -12.66 23.74
N GLU A 162 -10.56 -13.92 23.30
CA GLU A 162 -10.88 -15.08 24.15
C GLU A 162 -9.84 -15.29 25.28
N GLU A 163 -8.65 -14.70 25.14
CA GLU A 163 -7.59 -14.80 26.13
C GLU A 163 -8.03 -14.09 27.42
N ASN A 164 -8.08 -14.82 28.54
CA ASN A 164 -8.57 -14.33 29.84
C ASN A 164 -10.02 -13.80 29.81
N ASP A 165 -10.88 -14.44 29.01
CA ASP A 165 -12.33 -14.19 28.89
C ASP A 165 -12.72 -12.84 28.27
N GLN A 166 -12.97 -11.79 29.06
CA GLN A 166 -13.43 -10.47 28.59
C GLN A 166 -12.63 -9.34 29.26
N ASP A 167 -11.41 -9.64 29.70
CA ASP A 167 -10.56 -8.69 30.43
C ASP A 167 -10.17 -7.45 29.59
N ASP A 168 -10.16 -7.59 28.26
CA ASP A 168 -9.79 -6.57 27.29
C ASP A 168 -10.98 -6.01 26.49
N LEU A 169 -12.22 -6.22 26.95
CA LEU A 169 -13.41 -5.73 26.25
C LEU A 169 -13.37 -4.22 26.08
N ARG A 170 -13.51 -3.78 24.82
CA ARG A 170 -13.61 -2.37 24.46
C ARG A 170 -14.78 -2.11 23.52
N TRP A 171 -15.38 -0.94 23.72
CA TRP A 171 -16.45 -0.43 22.87
C TRP A 171 -15.90 0.50 21.80
N TYR A 172 -16.34 0.28 20.57
CA TYR A 172 -16.02 1.08 19.39
C TYR A 172 -17.32 1.61 18.79
N GLU A 173 -17.35 2.89 18.48
CA GLU A 173 -18.52 3.51 17.86
C GLU A 173 -18.34 3.54 16.34
N ASP A 174 -19.43 3.26 15.62
CA ASP A 174 -19.38 3.31 14.17
C ASP A 174 -19.10 4.72 13.67
N SER A 175 -18.16 4.84 12.73
CA SER A 175 -17.71 6.13 12.21
C SER A 175 -18.76 6.86 11.36
N GLY A 176 -19.90 6.21 11.05
CA GLY A 176 -20.90 6.71 10.11
C GLY A 176 -20.45 6.64 8.64
N LYS A 177 -19.27 6.05 8.38
CA LYS A 177 -18.70 5.85 7.03
C LYS A 177 -18.72 4.39 6.58
N GLY A 178 -19.39 3.52 7.34
CA GLY A 178 -19.48 2.10 7.05
C GLY A 178 -18.22 1.30 7.32
N ILE A 179 -17.16 1.91 7.87
CA ILE A 179 -15.92 1.25 8.26
C ILE A 179 -15.54 1.70 9.66
N THR A 180 -15.29 0.73 10.54
CA THR A 180 -14.82 0.95 11.90
C THR A 180 -13.66 0.00 12.17
N GLN A 181 -12.66 0.43 12.92
CA GLN A 181 -11.47 -0.35 13.22
C GLN A 181 -11.25 -0.46 14.73
N ALA A 182 -11.01 -1.68 15.19
CA ALA A 182 -10.53 -1.98 16.53
C ALA A 182 -9.05 -2.37 16.43
N ASP A 183 -8.16 -1.46 16.82
CA ASP A 183 -6.71 -1.70 16.79
C ASP A 183 -6.32 -2.91 17.64
N LEU A 184 -5.54 -3.85 17.08
CA LEU A 184 -5.15 -5.07 17.80
C LEU A 184 -4.27 -4.79 19.03
N LYS A 185 -3.52 -3.69 19.04
CA LYS A 185 -2.69 -3.26 20.19
C LYS A 185 -3.50 -2.98 21.46
N ASN A 186 -4.82 -2.82 21.32
CA ASN A 186 -5.75 -2.55 22.41
C ASN A 186 -6.35 -3.83 23.02
N HIS A 187 -6.03 -4.98 22.44
CA HIS A 187 -6.54 -6.29 22.80
C HIS A 187 -5.39 -7.28 23.00
N ASN A 188 -5.69 -8.43 23.59
CA ASN A 188 -4.67 -9.38 24.03
C ASN A 188 -4.38 -10.46 22.98
N GLY A 189 -3.08 -10.73 22.84
CA GLY A 189 -2.48 -11.92 22.23
C GLY A 189 -3.00 -12.39 20.89
N TYR A 190 -2.75 -13.66 20.59
CA TYR A 190 -3.23 -14.32 19.37
C TYR A 190 -4.41 -15.21 19.72
N GLY A 191 -5.20 -15.58 18.72
CA GLY A 191 -6.33 -16.51 18.90
C GLY A 191 -7.65 -15.89 18.47
N ARG A 192 -8.73 -16.32 19.13
CA ARG A 192 -10.09 -15.91 18.77
C ARG A 192 -10.42 -14.55 19.38
N TYR A 193 -11.06 -13.71 18.58
CA TYR A 193 -11.66 -12.44 18.99
C TYR A 193 -13.14 -12.48 18.72
N PHE A 194 -13.92 -11.87 19.59
CA PHE A 194 -15.35 -11.72 19.45
C PHE A 194 -15.71 -10.27 19.12
N VAL A 195 -16.69 -10.10 18.25
CA VAL A 195 -17.25 -8.81 17.86
C VAL A 195 -18.76 -8.88 18.00
N HIS A 196 -19.30 -8.23 19.02
CA HIS A 196 -20.75 -8.06 19.19
C HIS A 196 -21.19 -6.69 18.70
N THR A 197 -22.18 -6.68 17.81
CA THR A 197 -22.70 -5.46 17.19
C THR A 197 -24.05 -5.10 17.77
N TYR A 198 -24.21 -3.84 18.15
CA TYR A 198 -25.44 -3.31 18.73
C TYR A 198 -25.86 -2.01 18.05
N LEU A 199 -27.17 -1.79 17.98
CA LEU A 199 -27.76 -0.48 17.73
C LEU A 199 -28.07 0.19 19.08
N SER A 200 -27.41 1.30 19.37
CA SER A 200 -27.75 2.20 20.46
C SER A 200 -28.80 3.20 19.98
N GLN A 201 -30.04 3.07 20.42
CA GLN A 201 -31.15 3.94 20.01
C GLN A 201 -32.14 4.11 21.18
N GLY A 202 -32.53 5.35 21.48
CA GLY A 202 -33.49 5.65 22.55
C GLY A 202 -33.07 5.17 23.94
N GLY A 203 -31.76 5.20 24.24
CA GLY A 203 -31.20 4.74 25.52
C GLY A 203 -31.15 3.21 25.68
N LYS A 204 -31.46 2.44 24.63
CA LYS A 204 -31.41 0.98 24.64
C LYS A 204 -30.34 0.45 23.68
N MET A 205 -29.72 -0.67 24.07
CA MET A 205 -28.82 -1.44 23.22
C MET A 205 -29.59 -2.61 22.61
N ILE A 206 -29.77 -2.59 21.30
CA ILE A 206 -30.46 -3.63 20.53
C ILE A 206 -29.39 -4.47 19.84
N GLY A 207 -29.29 -5.76 20.17
CA GLY A 207 -28.33 -6.66 19.52
C GLY A 207 -28.64 -6.86 18.04
N ILE A 208 -27.65 -6.62 17.18
CA ILE A 208 -27.74 -6.88 15.74
C ILE A 208 -27.21 -8.27 15.43
N ASN A 209 -26.00 -8.59 15.89
CA ASN A 209 -25.32 -9.86 15.62
C ASN A 209 -24.07 -10.03 16.52
N GLY A 210 -23.61 -11.26 16.72
CA GLY A 210 -22.28 -11.60 17.23
C GLY A 210 -21.51 -12.44 16.21
N GLN A 211 -20.23 -12.13 16.03
CA GLN A 211 -19.29 -12.83 15.15
C GLN A 211 -17.95 -13.03 15.87
N ASP A 212 -17.14 -13.95 15.37
CA ASP A 212 -15.77 -14.14 15.83
C ASP A 212 -14.77 -14.26 14.67
N ILE A 213 -13.51 -13.94 14.94
CA ILE A 213 -12.40 -14.08 14.00
C ILE A 213 -11.18 -14.64 14.72
N VAL A 214 -10.48 -15.59 14.08
CA VAL A 214 -9.27 -16.20 14.64
C VAL A 214 -8.03 -15.62 13.96
N ILE A 215 -7.11 -15.08 14.76
CA ILE A 215 -5.84 -14.52 14.31
C ILE A 215 -4.70 -15.40 14.86
N ASN A 216 -4.21 -16.31 14.02
CA ASN A 216 -3.11 -17.20 14.39
C ASN A 216 -1.76 -16.57 14.06
N LYS A 217 -0.74 -16.91 14.86
CA LYS A 217 0.64 -16.57 14.53
C LYS A 217 1.04 -17.28 13.23
N GLN A 218 1.53 -16.50 12.27
CA GLN A 218 1.93 -16.94 10.95
C GLN A 218 3.40 -16.57 10.69
N GLU A 219 4.13 -17.51 10.10
CA GLU A 219 5.52 -17.28 9.70
C GLU A 219 5.59 -16.65 8.31
N VAL A 220 6.45 -15.64 8.19
CA VAL A 220 6.79 -15.05 6.90
C VAL A 220 7.70 -15.98 6.10
N SER A 221 7.65 -15.84 4.78
CA SER A 221 8.55 -16.52 3.85
C SER A 221 9.45 -15.51 3.16
N TYR A 222 10.55 -15.96 2.55
CA TYR A 222 11.49 -15.07 1.89
C TYR A 222 12.14 -15.69 0.66
N GLN A 223 12.61 -14.83 -0.23
CA GLN A 223 13.51 -15.16 -1.33
C GLN A 223 14.56 -14.05 -1.46
N ILE A 224 15.82 -14.43 -1.66
CA ILE A 224 16.91 -13.49 -1.95
C ILE A 224 17.40 -13.78 -3.36
N ASN A 225 17.22 -12.81 -4.26
CA ASN A 225 17.55 -12.94 -5.66
C ASN A 225 18.69 -12.00 -6.02
N LYS A 226 19.75 -12.54 -6.62
CA LYS A 226 20.83 -11.72 -7.18
C LYS A 226 20.30 -10.99 -8.41
N VAL A 227 20.33 -9.65 -8.37
CA VAL A 227 19.97 -8.80 -9.52
C VAL A 227 21.18 -8.60 -10.42
N ASN A 228 22.32 -8.28 -9.80
CA ASN A 228 23.64 -8.19 -10.44
C ASN A 228 24.73 -8.42 -9.38
N ASP A 229 26.01 -8.26 -9.72
CA ASP A 229 27.14 -8.51 -8.81
C ASP A 229 27.18 -7.64 -7.56
N THR A 230 26.45 -6.50 -7.55
CA THR A 230 26.44 -5.53 -6.46
C THR A 230 25.07 -5.30 -5.83
N THR A 231 24.03 -6.00 -6.30
CA THR A 231 22.65 -5.71 -5.90
C THR A 231 21.84 -7.00 -5.75
N TYR A 232 21.13 -7.10 -4.64
CA TYR A 232 20.29 -8.25 -4.28
C TYR A 232 18.91 -7.76 -3.85
N ASP A 233 17.87 -8.41 -4.38
CA ASP A 233 16.50 -8.16 -3.95
C ASP A 233 16.11 -9.18 -2.88
N VAL A 234 15.49 -8.69 -1.81
CA VAL A 234 14.90 -9.52 -0.75
C VAL A 234 13.38 -9.38 -0.85
N LEU A 235 12.72 -10.43 -1.27
CA LEU A 235 11.26 -10.54 -1.25
C LEU A 235 10.84 -11.22 0.06
N VAL A 236 9.93 -10.60 0.79
CA VAL A 236 9.28 -11.16 1.98
C VAL A 236 7.81 -11.39 1.63
N THR A 237 7.36 -12.64 1.73
CA THR A 237 6.01 -13.07 1.35
C THR A 237 5.28 -13.67 2.54
N ASN A 238 3.98 -13.94 2.38
CA ASN A 238 3.14 -14.51 3.44
C ASN A 238 3.08 -13.62 4.68
N VAL A 239 3.21 -12.30 4.50
CA VAL A 239 3.15 -11.32 5.59
C VAL A 239 1.68 -11.12 6.01
N PRO A 240 1.29 -11.45 7.25
CA PRO A 240 -0.09 -11.33 7.70
C PRO A 240 -0.45 -9.86 7.96
N GLU A 241 -1.75 -9.54 7.88
CA GLU A 241 -2.30 -8.17 8.02
C GLU A 241 -2.06 -7.52 9.40
N TYR A 242 -1.69 -8.29 10.41
CA TYR A 242 -1.29 -7.76 11.72
C TYR A 242 0.18 -7.28 11.76
N ILE A 243 0.99 -7.57 10.73
CA ILE A 243 2.32 -7.00 10.55
C ILE A 243 2.20 -5.76 9.66
N THR A 244 2.40 -4.58 10.24
CA THR A 244 2.08 -3.30 9.59
C THR A 244 3.25 -2.71 8.82
N SER A 245 4.48 -3.15 9.08
CA SER A 245 5.68 -2.76 8.35
C SER A 245 6.74 -3.86 8.39
N ILE A 246 7.63 -3.86 7.37
CA ILE A 246 8.77 -4.77 7.29
C ILE A 246 10.05 -3.96 7.08
N ALA A 247 11.10 -4.32 7.80
CA ALA A 247 12.46 -3.87 7.54
C ALA A 247 13.41 -5.07 7.46
N VAL A 248 14.45 -4.92 6.64
CA VAL A 248 15.40 -5.99 6.32
C VAL A 248 16.81 -5.50 6.68
N PRO A 249 17.34 -5.81 7.88
CA PRO A 249 18.74 -5.59 8.18
C PRO A 249 19.64 -6.58 7.44
N ALA A 250 20.74 -6.08 6.88
CA ALA A 250 21.78 -6.87 6.24
C ALA A 250 23.18 -6.37 6.65
N TRP A 251 24.16 -7.27 6.68
CA TRP A 251 25.57 -6.99 6.98
C TRP A 251 26.49 -8.02 6.32
N SER A 252 27.75 -7.65 6.08
CA SER A 252 28.77 -8.60 5.62
C SER A 252 29.33 -9.37 6.81
N ASN A 253 29.65 -10.66 6.65
CA ASN A 253 30.16 -11.47 7.75
C ASN A 253 31.67 -11.25 8.02
N ALA A 254 32.34 -10.39 7.25
CA ALA A 254 33.79 -10.22 7.27
C ALA A 254 34.32 -9.77 8.64
N ASN A 255 33.60 -8.89 9.34
CA ASN A 255 33.98 -8.40 10.67
C ASN A 255 32.80 -8.42 11.66
N GLY A 256 31.86 -9.36 11.50
CA GLY A 256 30.65 -9.41 12.31
C GLY A 256 29.58 -8.44 11.81
N GLN A 257 28.87 -7.73 12.70
CA GLN A 257 27.77 -6.80 12.34
C GLN A 257 28.24 -5.34 12.25
N ASP A 258 29.51 -5.10 11.93
CA ASP A 258 30.11 -3.76 11.94
C ASP A 258 29.51 -2.83 10.86
N ASP A 259 29.03 -3.40 9.76
CA ASP A 259 28.49 -2.67 8.61
C ASP A 259 26.96 -2.80 8.45
N ILE A 260 26.24 -3.18 9.50
CA ILE A 260 24.79 -3.42 9.43
C ILE A 260 24.01 -2.22 8.90
N LYS A 261 23.13 -2.48 7.93
CA LYS A 261 22.20 -1.51 7.35
C LYS A 261 20.78 -2.04 7.37
N TRP A 262 19.86 -1.19 7.81
CA TRP A 262 18.42 -1.47 7.84
C TRP A 262 17.78 -0.95 6.56
N TYR A 263 17.32 -1.86 5.72
CA TYR A 263 16.61 -1.52 4.49
C TYR A 263 15.11 -1.45 4.76
N THR A 264 14.51 -0.32 4.41
CA THR A 264 13.04 -0.22 4.34
C THR A 264 12.52 -1.02 3.15
N THR A 265 11.28 -1.49 3.24
CA THR A 265 10.64 -2.25 2.17
C THR A 265 9.55 -1.44 1.49
N THR A 266 9.26 -1.81 0.24
CA THR A 266 8.05 -1.40 -0.47
C THR A 266 7.08 -2.56 -0.55
N LYS A 267 5.79 -2.32 -0.31
CA LYS A 267 4.73 -3.32 -0.54
C LYS A 267 4.51 -3.44 -2.04
N VAL A 268 4.75 -4.62 -2.60
CA VAL A 268 4.65 -4.87 -4.05
C VAL A 268 3.40 -5.67 -4.42
N ASP A 269 2.82 -6.38 -3.46
CA ASP A 269 1.52 -7.06 -3.57
C ASP A 269 0.93 -7.29 -2.17
N ASN A 270 -0.28 -7.82 -2.07
CA ASN A 270 -0.84 -8.20 -0.79
C ASN A 270 0.03 -9.25 -0.08
N GLY A 271 0.38 -8.99 1.19
CA GLY A 271 1.29 -9.82 1.96
C GLY A 271 2.71 -9.96 1.40
N THR A 272 3.13 -9.11 0.44
CA THR A 272 4.45 -9.18 -0.20
C THR A 272 5.19 -7.84 -0.18
N TYR A 273 6.41 -7.86 0.36
CA TYR A 273 7.28 -6.71 0.55
C TYR A 273 8.64 -6.94 -0.11
N LYS A 274 9.27 -5.89 -0.61
CA LYS A 274 10.57 -5.95 -1.28
C LYS A 274 11.54 -4.95 -0.68
N ALA A 275 12.74 -5.41 -0.34
CA ALA A 275 13.92 -4.57 -0.09
C ALA A 275 14.98 -4.81 -1.16
N GLN A 276 15.84 -3.82 -1.41
CA GLN A 276 16.99 -3.95 -2.28
C GLN A 276 18.27 -3.63 -1.51
N ILE A 277 19.14 -4.63 -1.38
CA ILE A 277 20.45 -4.51 -0.75
C ILE A 277 21.46 -4.15 -1.83
N ASN A 278 22.23 -3.10 -1.57
CA ASN A 278 23.31 -2.65 -2.45
C ASN A 278 24.64 -2.70 -1.69
N LEU A 279 25.60 -3.46 -2.23
CA LEU A 279 26.90 -3.71 -1.60
C LEU A 279 27.74 -2.44 -1.41
N ALA A 280 27.44 -1.35 -2.14
CA ALA A 280 28.05 -0.05 -1.90
C ALA A 280 27.84 0.46 -0.46
N ASN A 281 26.72 0.10 0.17
CA ASN A 281 26.44 0.46 1.56
C ASN A 281 27.24 -0.38 2.58
N HIS A 282 27.90 -1.42 2.10
CA HIS A 282 28.69 -2.40 2.85
C HIS A 282 30.15 -2.41 2.37
N GLY A 283 30.62 -1.28 1.80
CA GLY A 283 32.00 -1.13 1.35
C GLY A 283 32.44 -2.12 0.27
N TYR A 284 31.49 -2.73 -0.45
CA TYR A 284 31.77 -3.79 -1.43
C TYR A 284 32.50 -5.00 -0.84
N ALA A 285 32.24 -5.34 0.43
CA ALA A 285 32.76 -6.56 1.03
C ALA A 285 32.35 -7.79 0.19
N SER A 286 33.26 -8.76 0.09
CA SER A 286 33.01 -10.03 -0.61
C SER A 286 32.79 -11.14 0.41
N GLY A 287 32.23 -12.26 -0.03
CA GLY A 287 31.90 -13.40 0.83
C GLY A 287 30.46 -13.38 1.33
N ASP A 288 30.23 -14.00 2.48
CA ASP A 288 28.88 -14.23 3.00
C ASP A 288 28.28 -12.97 3.64
N TYR A 289 27.02 -12.72 3.33
CA TYR A 289 26.18 -11.68 3.90
C TYR A 289 25.04 -12.32 4.68
N SER A 290 24.78 -11.79 5.87
CA SER A 290 23.61 -12.17 6.66
C SER A 290 22.47 -11.20 6.41
N VAL A 291 21.24 -11.73 6.37
CA VAL A 291 20.02 -10.94 6.17
C VAL A 291 18.96 -11.44 7.15
N HIS A 292 18.38 -10.55 7.94
CA HIS A 292 17.25 -10.88 8.82
C HIS A 292 16.00 -10.10 8.38
N ILE A 293 14.84 -10.50 8.89
CA ILE A 293 13.55 -9.86 8.60
C ILE A 293 12.91 -9.48 9.92
N TYR A 294 12.59 -8.20 10.05
CA TYR A 294 11.89 -7.63 11.19
C TYR A 294 10.60 -6.95 10.73
N GLY A 295 9.64 -6.82 11.64
CA GLY A 295 8.43 -6.07 11.35
C GLY A 295 7.73 -5.55 12.59
N GLN A 296 6.89 -4.53 12.37
CA GLN A 296 6.01 -4.01 13.42
C GLN A 296 4.80 -4.92 13.56
N ASN A 297 4.67 -5.56 14.72
CA ASN A 297 3.56 -6.42 15.04
C ASN A 297 2.50 -5.62 15.83
N ALA A 298 1.29 -5.54 15.29
CA ALA A 298 0.20 -4.78 15.89
C ALA A 298 -0.42 -5.49 17.10
N ILE A 299 -0.28 -6.80 17.24
CA ILE A 299 -0.78 -7.58 18.37
C ILE A 299 0.12 -7.38 19.58
N THR A 300 1.42 -7.63 19.41
CA THR A 300 2.41 -7.46 20.50
C THR A 300 2.78 -6.00 20.72
N ASN A 301 2.39 -5.11 19.80
CA ASN A 301 2.79 -3.71 19.72
C ASN A 301 4.32 -3.50 19.68
N ASN A 302 5.07 -4.51 19.23
CA ASN A 302 6.53 -4.49 19.22
C ASN A 302 7.09 -4.56 17.80
N PHE A 303 8.27 -3.97 17.62
CA PHE A 303 9.11 -4.21 16.47
C PHE A 303 9.99 -5.42 16.75
N GLU A 304 9.72 -6.53 16.06
CA GLU A 304 10.26 -7.84 16.42
C GLU A 304 10.88 -8.58 15.23
N GLY A 305 11.78 -9.51 15.54
CA GLY A 305 12.41 -10.39 14.55
C GLY A 305 11.41 -11.44 14.08
N LEU A 306 11.08 -11.41 12.80
CA LEU A 306 10.13 -12.33 12.18
C LEU A 306 10.82 -13.59 11.64
N LYS A 307 12.04 -13.43 11.08
CA LYS A 307 12.79 -14.55 10.50
C LYS A 307 14.27 -14.25 10.33
N GLY A 308 15.13 -15.21 10.66
CA GLY A 308 16.51 -15.25 10.18
C GLY A 308 16.57 -15.94 8.81
N THR A 309 17.29 -15.36 7.85
CA THR A 309 17.47 -15.99 6.53
C THR A 309 18.82 -16.70 6.46
N SER A 310 19.00 -17.51 5.42
CA SER A 310 20.30 -18.09 5.05
C SER A 310 21.31 -17.06 4.51
N GLY A 311 20.90 -15.81 4.30
CA GLY A 311 21.75 -14.80 3.68
C GLY A 311 22.05 -15.07 2.21
N PHE A 312 23.13 -14.49 1.70
CA PHE A 312 23.64 -14.73 0.36
C PHE A 312 25.16 -14.59 0.34
N ARG A 313 25.81 -15.05 -0.74
CA ARG A 313 27.25 -14.95 -0.92
C ARG A 313 27.60 -14.09 -2.14
N ALA A 314 28.54 -13.17 -1.98
CA ALA A 314 29.00 -12.25 -3.01
C ALA A 314 30.43 -12.56 -3.46
N ASP A 315 30.57 -13.38 -4.51
CA ASP A 315 31.86 -13.92 -4.98
C ASP A 315 32.56 -13.10 -6.09
N ASN A 316 31.87 -12.13 -6.71
CA ASN A 316 32.39 -11.32 -7.83
C ASN A 316 32.22 -9.82 -7.59
N VAL A 317 32.52 -9.35 -6.38
CA VAL A 317 32.41 -7.92 -6.09
C VAL A 317 33.58 -7.19 -6.75
N PRO A 318 33.36 -6.18 -7.62
CA PRO A 318 34.44 -5.46 -8.25
C PRO A 318 35.36 -4.84 -7.18
N ASN A 319 36.57 -5.38 -7.05
CA ASN A 319 37.54 -4.86 -6.09
C ASN A 319 38.06 -3.52 -6.61
N GLN A 320 37.45 -2.42 -6.16
CA GLN A 320 37.87 -1.06 -6.52
C GLN A 320 39.28 -0.71 -5.97
N ASN A 321 39.82 -1.53 -5.05
CA ASN A 321 41.08 -1.30 -4.33
C ASN A 321 42.19 -2.33 -4.61
N ALA A 322 42.00 -3.30 -5.51
CA ALA A 322 43.11 -4.16 -5.93
C ALA A 322 44.02 -3.39 -6.89
N THR A 323 45.31 -3.23 -6.55
CA THR A 323 46.32 -2.74 -7.50
C THR A 323 46.37 -3.69 -8.70
N PRO A 324 45.90 -3.29 -9.89
CA PRO A 324 45.81 -4.22 -11.00
C PRO A 324 47.22 -4.48 -11.57
N THR A 325 47.49 -5.73 -11.93
CA THR A 325 48.80 -6.13 -12.49
C THR A 325 48.89 -5.67 -13.94
N PRO A 326 50.01 -5.06 -14.39
CA PRO A 326 50.16 -4.64 -15.79
C PRO A 326 50.11 -5.83 -16.75
N ARG A 327 49.16 -5.81 -17.70
CA ARG A 327 49.07 -6.75 -18.82
C ARG A 327 50.22 -6.59 -19.81
N ILE A 328 50.65 -5.35 -20.05
CA ILE A 328 51.78 -5.03 -20.92
C ILE A 328 52.98 -4.69 -20.03
N THR A 329 53.96 -5.59 -19.96
CA THR A 329 55.13 -5.47 -19.07
C THR A 329 56.41 -5.04 -19.79
N THR A 330 56.41 -5.05 -21.12
CA THR A 330 57.58 -4.76 -21.98
C THR A 330 58.27 -3.43 -21.66
N TYR A 331 57.54 -2.44 -21.12
CA TYR A 331 58.04 -1.09 -20.88
C TYR A 331 58.51 -0.81 -19.44
N ILE A 332 58.31 -1.77 -18.52
CA ILE A 332 58.55 -1.56 -17.08
C ILE A 332 60.00 -1.19 -16.76
N ASN A 333 60.96 -1.73 -17.52
CA ASN A 333 62.39 -1.49 -17.31
C ASN A 333 62.96 -0.34 -18.16
N GLU A 334 62.11 0.42 -18.86
CA GLU A 334 62.58 1.58 -19.61
C GLU A 334 62.96 2.73 -18.67
N THR A 335 64.13 3.33 -18.89
CA THR A 335 64.50 4.60 -18.26
C THR A 335 63.48 5.68 -18.63
N ASN A 336 63.01 6.43 -17.64
CA ASN A 336 62.04 7.51 -17.83
C ASN A 336 62.64 8.66 -18.67
N THR A 337 62.06 8.94 -19.85
CA THR A 337 62.57 9.97 -20.78
C THR A 337 61.89 11.34 -20.62
N TYR A 338 60.92 11.47 -19.73
CA TYR A 338 60.19 12.72 -19.55
C TYR A 338 60.97 13.71 -18.66
N PRO A 339 60.91 15.02 -18.93
CA PRO A 339 61.63 16.01 -18.13
C PRO A 339 61.21 15.98 -16.66
N VAL A 340 62.20 15.93 -15.77
CA VAL A 340 61.98 15.88 -14.31
C VAL A 340 61.09 17.04 -13.87
N GLY A 341 60.12 16.72 -13.01
CA GLY A 341 59.17 17.68 -12.46
C GLY A 341 57.89 17.86 -13.26
N GLN A 342 57.81 17.35 -14.50
CA GLN A 342 56.57 17.38 -15.30
C GLN A 342 55.54 16.32 -14.85
N CYS A 343 54.26 16.55 -15.16
CA CYS A 343 53.18 15.60 -14.85
C CYS A 343 53.41 14.22 -15.49
N THR A 344 53.90 14.22 -16.73
CA THR A 344 54.29 13.02 -17.48
C THR A 344 55.44 12.26 -16.83
N TRP A 345 56.45 12.95 -16.32
CA TRP A 345 57.56 12.35 -15.58
C TRP A 345 57.10 11.68 -14.29
N ALA A 346 56.21 12.32 -13.54
CA ALA A 346 55.67 11.76 -12.30
C ALA A 346 54.87 10.49 -12.58
N VAL A 347 53.98 10.52 -13.58
CA VAL A 347 53.18 9.35 -13.93
C VAL A 347 54.05 8.20 -14.44
N LYS A 348 55.04 8.44 -15.33
CA LYS A 348 55.96 7.37 -15.77
C LYS A 348 56.78 6.80 -14.60
N SER A 349 57.07 7.60 -13.57
CA SER A 349 57.78 7.14 -12.36
C SER A 349 56.88 6.29 -11.45
N LEU A 350 55.58 6.61 -11.35
CA LEU A 350 54.61 5.88 -10.52
C LEU A 350 54.02 4.65 -11.24
N ALA A 351 53.93 4.71 -12.57
CA ALA A 351 53.38 3.69 -13.44
C ALA A 351 54.42 3.28 -14.50
N PRO A 352 55.52 2.59 -14.12
CA PRO A 352 56.62 2.28 -15.03
C PRO A 352 56.21 1.45 -16.26
N TRP A 353 55.06 0.75 -16.18
CA TRP A 353 54.47 -0.02 -17.26
C TRP A 353 53.99 0.81 -18.47
N ILE A 354 53.77 2.12 -18.31
CA ILE A 354 53.41 2.98 -19.44
C ILE A 354 54.65 3.26 -20.30
N PRO A 355 54.61 3.18 -21.64
CA PRO A 355 55.79 3.41 -22.48
C PRO A 355 56.25 4.87 -22.44
N ASN A 356 57.52 5.10 -22.76
CA ASN A 356 58.01 6.42 -23.12
C ASN A 356 57.43 6.91 -24.46
N TRP A 357 57.70 8.17 -24.80
CA TRP A 357 57.38 8.79 -26.11
C TRP A 357 55.87 8.88 -26.44
N LEU A 358 55.00 9.01 -25.43
CA LEU A 358 53.57 9.33 -25.62
C LEU A 358 53.29 10.82 -25.91
N GLY A 359 54.32 11.66 -25.92
CA GLY A 359 54.19 13.11 -26.11
C GLY A 359 53.61 13.84 -24.90
N ASN A 360 52.93 14.96 -25.17
CA ASN A 360 52.26 15.77 -24.15
C ASN A 360 51.09 15.00 -23.51
N ALA A 361 50.82 15.32 -22.25
CA ALA A 361 49.81 14.66 -21.41
C ALA A 361 48.46 14.47 -22.11
N GLY A 362 47.96 15.47 -22.84
CA GLY A 362 46.66 15.38 -23.48
C GLY A 362 46.56 14.33 -24.59
N GLY A 363 47.69 13.91 -25.17
CA GLY A 363 47.74 12.84 -26.17
C GLY A 363 47.86 11.42 -25.58
N TRP A 364 48.07 11.28 -24.27
CA TRP A 364 48.45 9.99 -23.67
C TRP A 364 47.41 8.89 -23.87
N ALA A 365 46.12 9.19 -23.68
CA ALA A 365 45.07 8.19 -23.83
C ALA A 365 45.01 7.64 -25.27
N THR A 366 45.11 8.52 -26.27
CA THR A 366 45.11 8.13 -27.70
C THR A 366 46.36 7.33 -28.05
N ASN A 367 47.53 7.80 -27.64
CA ASN A 367 48.81 7.18 -27.98
C ASN A 367 49.03 5.85 -27.25
N ALA A 368 48.58 5.72 -26.00
CA ALA A 368 48.60 4.46 -25.26
C ALA A 368 47.63 3.44 -25.88
N ARG A 369 46.43 3.88 -26.27
CA ARG A 369 45.47 3.02 -26.98
C ARG A 369 46.04 2.47 -28.29
N ALA A 370 46.76 3.30 -29.07
CA ALA A 370 47.45 2.87 -30.29
C ALA A 370 48.53 1.81 -30.04
N LYS A 371 49.08 1.75 -28.81
CA LYS A 371 50.05 0.74 -28.36
C LYS A 371 49.41 -0.46 -27.66
N GLY A 372 48.08 -0.59 -27.71
CA GLY A 372 47.34 -1.75 -27.20
C GLY A 372 46.86 -1.66 -25.75
N PHE A 373 47.06 -0.53 -25.06
CA PHE A 373 46.51 -0.33 -23.72
C PHE A 373 45.00 -0.13 -23.76
N ARG A 374 44.30 -0.65 -22.76
CA ARG A 374 42.88 -0.39 -22.58
C ARG A 374 42.69 1.01 -22.00
N THR A 375 41.71 1.74 -22.54
CA THR A 375 41.30 3.03 -22.03
C THR A 375 39.79 3.07 -21.80
N GLY A 376 39.34 3.93 -20.90
CA GLY A 376 37.92 4.05 -20.56
C GLY A 376 37.60 5.25 -19.68
N SER A 377 36.36 5.32 -19.20
CA SER A 377 35.83 6.46 -18.43
C SER A 377 35.61 6.17 -16.95
N THR A 378 35.82 4.93 -16.49
CA THR A 378 35.65 4.55 -15.08
C THR A 378 37.00 4.62 -14.37
N PRO A 379 37.14 5.41 -13.29
CA PRO A 379 38.37 5.42 -12.50
C PRO A 379 38.62 4.07 -11.85
N ARG A 380 39.90 3.69 -11.76
CA ARG A 380 40.38 2.50 -11.04
C ARG A 380 41.68 2.85 -10.33
N VAL A 381 41.89 2.34 -9.13
CA VAL A 381 43.19 2.45 -8.46
C VAL A 381 44.27 1.86 -9.38
N GLY A 382 45.39 2.56 -9.51
CA GLY A 382 46.49 2.16 -10.38
C GLY A 382 46.36 2.55 -11.86
N ALA A 383 45.21 3.10 -12.27
CA ALA A 383 45.05 3.69 -13.61
C ALA A 383 45.75 5.06 -13.73
N ILE A 384 46.00 5.47 -14.97
CA ILE A 384 46.48 6.83 -15.28
C ILE A 384 45.28 7.66 -15.71
N ALA A 385 44.97 8.72 -14.97
CA ALA A 385 43.99 9.73 -15.36
C ALA A 385 44.63 10.70 -16.36
N VAL A 386 43.91 10.97 -17.46
CA VAL A 386 44.33 11.86 -18.55
C VAL A 386 43.25 12.92 -18.76
N TRP A 387 43.62 14.19 -18.61
CA TRP A 387 42.79 15.36 -18.90
C TRP A 387 43.31 16.03 -20.18
N PRO A 388 42.68 15.82 -21.35
CA PRO A 388 43.21 16.30 -22.62
C PRO A 388 43.22 17.82 -22.79
N ASN A 389 42.28 18.50 -22.14
CA ASN A 389 42.03 19.93 -22.33
C ASN A 389 42.56 20.80 -21.18
N ASP A 390 43.19 20.18 -20.17
CA ASP A 390 43.79 20.89 -19.04
C ASP A 390 45.13 21.53 -19.44
N GLY A 391 45.66 22.46 -18.62
CA GLY A 391 46.99 23.04 -18.81
C GLY A 391 47.20 23.73 -20.16
N ASP A 392 46.28 24.62 -20.54
CA ASP A 392 46.35 25.46 -21.76
C ASP A 392 46.59 24.67 -23.07
N GLY A 393 46.02 23.46 -23.17
CA GLY A 393 46.06 22.63 -24.37
C GLY A 393 47.23 21.63 -24.42
N TYR A 394 48.11 21.61 -23.41
CA TYR A 394 49.12 20.54 -23.25
C TYR A 394 48.54 19.28 -22.60
N GLY A 395 47.41 19.43 -21.90
CA GLY A 395 46.76 18.39 -21.10
C GLY A 395 47.47 18.15 -19.77
N HIS A 396 46.87 17.29 -18.95
CA HIS A 396 47.42 16.87 -17.66
C HIS A 396 47.25 15.37 -17.43
N VAL A 397 48.19 14.76 -16.69
CA VAL A 397 48.12 13.34 -16.31
C VAL A 397 48.46 13.14 -14.83
N ALA A 398 47.77 12.18 -14.20
CA ALA A 398 48.02 11.79 -12.82
C ALA A 398 47.81 10.29 -12.59
N TYR A 399 48.38 9.76 -11.52
CA TYR A 399 48.22 8.35 -11.11
C TYR A 399 47.13 8.21 -10.06
N VAL A 400 46.11 7.39 -10.31
CA VAL A 400 44.96 7.21 -9.41
C VAL A 400 45.36 6.34 -8.21
N THR A 401 45.22 6.88 -7.00
CA THR A 401 45.56 6.16 -5.76
C THR A 401 44.33 5.59 -5.05
N ASP A 402 43.18 6.25 -5.14
CA ASP A 402 41.96 5.87 -4.44
C ASP A 402 40.71 6.23 -5.25
N VAL A 403 39.68 5.39 -5.20
CA VAL A 403 38.40 5.60 -5.91
C VAL A 403 37.23 5.36 -4.96
N ALA A 404 36.42 6.40 -4.75
CA ALA A 404 35.15 6.29 -4.02
C ALA A 404 33.96 6.23 -4.99
N SER A 405 34.01 6.97 -6.09
CA SER A 405 33.02 6.95 -7.17
C SER A 405 33.60 7.56 -8.46
N ASN A 406 32.83 7.54 -9.56
CA ASN A 406 33.23 8.18 -10.83
C ASN A 406 33.52 9.69 -10.70
N THR A 407 32.96 10.36 -9.68
CA THR A 407 33.10 11.79 -9.42
C THR A 407 33.91 12.08 -8.15
N ARG A 408 34.62 11.08 -7.61
CA ARG A 408 35.38 11.23 -6.36
C ARG A 408 36.58 10.28 -6.33
N ILE A 409 37.76 10.84 -6.64
CA ILE A 409 39.04 10.11 -6.67
C ILE A 409 40.12 10.84 -5.86
N GLN A 410 41.21 10.14 -5.54
CA GLN A 410 42.50 10.76 -5.19
C GLN A 410 43.58 10.38 -6.20
N VAL A 411 44.56 11.25 -6.38
CA VAL A 411 45.67 11.04 -7.32
C VAL A 411 47.02 11.46 -6.72
N LYS A 412 48.10 10.89 -7.26
CA LYS A 412 49.46 11.43 -7.16
C LYS A 412 49.90 12.01 -8.50
N GLU A 413 50.51 13.18 -8.47
CA GLU A 413 50.88 13.94 -9.67
C GLU A 413 52.09 14.84 -9.41
N SER A 414 52.53 15.58 -10.44
CA SER A 414 53.57 16.62 -10.36
C SER A 414 53.24 17.73 -11.35
N ASN A 415 53.89 18.88 -11.19
CA ASN A 415 53.63 20.13 -11.88
C ASN A 415 52.20 20.66 -11.68
N TYR A 416 51.63 20.42 -10.50
CA TYR A 416 50.34 20.97 -10.12
C TYR A 416 50.54 22.31 -9.38
N ALA A 417 49.94 23.38 -9.89
CA ALA A 417 50.08 24.75 -9.37
C ALA A 417 51.56 25.17 -9.16
N GLY A 418 52.45 24.73 -10.05
CA GLY A 418 53.90 25.01 -9.98
C GLY A 418 54.72 24.10 -9.07
N ASN A 419 54.11 23.13 -8.39
CA ASN A 419 54.84 22.18 -7.53
C ASN A 419 55.36 21.00 -8.35
N GLN A 420 56.69 20.88 -8.46
CA GLN A 420 57.36 19.91 -9.34
C GLN A 420 57.81 18.60 -8.65
N TYR A 421 57.33 18.32 -7.43
CA TYR A 421 57.56 17.05 -6.75
C TYR A 421 56.31 16.16 -6.82
N ILE A 422 56.51 14.85 -6.66
CA ILE A 422 55.41 13.88 -6.70
C ILE A 422 54.67 13.89 -5.36
N ALA A 423 53.42 14.31 -5.35
CA ALA A 423 52.57 14.25 -4.16
C ALA A 423 51.08 14.16 -4.53
N ASN A 424 50.25 14.00 -3.51
CA ASN A 424 48.81 14.21 -3.62
C ASN A 424 48.51 15.67 -3.29
N PHE A 425 48.17 16.47 -4.31
CA PHE A 425 47.90 17.90 -4.15
C PHE A 425 46.41 18.24 -4.01
N ARG A 426 45.52 17.31 -4.37
CA ARG A 426 44.07 17.58 -4.51
C ARG A 426 43.22 16.94 -3.43
N GLY A 427 43.74 15.94 -2.70
CA GLY A 427 42.93 15.11 -1.81
C GLY A 427 41.81 14.41 -2.59
N TRP A 428 40.61 14.34 -2.00
CA TRP A 428 39.42 13.88 -2.72
C TRP A 428 38.85 14.99 -3.61
N PHE A 429 38.75 14.74 -4.91
CA PHE A 429 38.21 15.71 -5.86
C PHE A 429 37.37 15.05 -6.95
N ASN A 430 36.58 15.86 -7.66
CA ASN A 430 35.82 15.44 -8.83
C ASN A 430 36.66 15.59 -10.10
N PRO A 431 37.05 14.47 -10.77
CA PRO A 431 37.90 14.53 -11.96
C PRO A 431 37.16 15.02 -13.21
N LEU A 432 35.83 15.13 -13.17
CA LEU A 432 34.99 15.61 -14.28
C LEU A 432 34.66 17.10 -14.18
N ASP A 433 35.16 17.80 -13.17
CA ASP A 433 34.90 19.24 -13.04
C ASP A 433 35.42 19.99 -14.28
N SER A 434 34.63 20.94 -14.76
CA SER A 434 35.02 21.87 -15.83
C SER A 434 36.32 22.61 -15.54
N PHE A 435 36.65 22.81 -14.27
CA PHE A 435 37.93 23.35 -13.83
C PHE A 435 39.13 22.56 -14.37
N TRP A 436 39.00 21.25 -14.59
CA TRP A 436 40.03 20.35 -15.11
C TRP A 436 39.87 20.04 -16.61
N GLY A 437 39.14 20.88 -17.35
CA GLY A 437 38.86 20.67 -18.77
C GLY A 437 37.68 19.74 -19.07
N GLY A 438 36.88 19.37 -18.05
CA GLY A 438 35.55 18.77 -18.17
C GLY A 438 35.48 17.35 -18.76
N SER A 439 36.63 16.74 -19.07
CA SER A 439 36.71 15.39 -19.61
C SER A 439 37.97 14.69 -19.10
N VAL A 440 37.80 13.45 -18.64
CA VAL A 440 38.89 12.61 -18.17
C VAL A 440 38.78 11.23 -18.82
N THR A 441 39.92 10.71 -19.26
CA THR A 441 40.05 9.33 -19.75
C THR A 441 41.08 8.60 -18.90
N TYR A 442 40.81 7.34 -18.58
CA TYR A 442 41.71 6.51 -17.80
C TYR A 442 42.43 5.50 -18.71
N ILE A 443 43.74 5.33 -18.51
CA ILE A 443 44.54 4.25 -19.10
C ILE A 443 44.69 3.17 -18.04
N TYR A 444 44.31 1.95 -18.36
CA TYR A 444 44.32 0.83 -17.42
C TYR A 444 45.59 -0.01 -17.57
N PRO A 445 46.15 -0.53 -16.46
CA PRO A 445 47.26 -1.47 -16.52
C PRO A 445 46.84 -2.85 -17.10
N ASP A 446 45.56 -3.25 -17.03
CA ASP A 446 45.01 -4.57 -17.43
C ASP A 446 44.32 -4.63 -18.80
#